data_AF-M1BXP1-F1
#
_entry.id   AF-M1BXP1-F1
#
_cell.length_a   1.000
_cell.length_b   1.000
_cell.length_c   1.000
_cell.angle_alpha   90.00
_cell.angle_beta   90.00
_cell.angle_gamma   90.00
#
_symmetry.space_group_name_H-M   'P 1'
#
loop_
_entity.id
_entity.type
_entity.pdbx_description
1 polymer ?
#
loop_
_entity_poly.entity_id
_entity_poly.type
_entity_poly.pdbx_seq_one_letter_code
_entity_poly.pdbx_strand_id
1 'polypeptide(L)'
;MPALIMWIIWKRRNSIKHGGNVTLNNMIWQVQDMLRKLLKSLYPWMKIGKEDWPHMVTLLKEYKPRLHYYYVTWKFPATDRLKCNTDGACRGNPGKSALAFCVRNEFGDLIYAAAIGIGIATNTEAESMAIKEALGFCQSINL
;
A
#
# COMPACT_ATOMS: atom_id res chain seq x y z
N MET A 1 -4.25 -2.88 -17.77
CA MET A 1 -4.94 -2.90 -19.09
C MET A 1 -4.32 -3.87 -20.09
N PRO A 2 -3.00 -3.89 -20.36
CA PRO A 2 -2.40 -4.80 -21.36
C PRO A 2 -2.64 -6.29 -21.07
N ALA A 3 -2.58 -6.70 -19.80
CA ALA A 3 -2.73 -8.11 -19.39
C ALA A 3 -4.11 -8.71 -19.73
N LEU A 4 -5.19 -7.94 -19.62
CA LEU A 4 -6.55 -8.44 -19.92
C LEU A 4 -6.75 -8.68 -21.41
N ILE A 5 -6.24 -7.76 -22.25
CA ILE A 5 -6.29 -7.90 -23.70
C ILE A 5 -5.47 -9.12 -24.13
N MET A 6 -4.24 -9.27 -23.59
CA MET A 6 -3.38 -10.43 -23.84
C MET A 6 -4.05 -11.74 -23.42
N TRP A 7 -4.75 -11.75 -22.28
CA TRP A 7 -5.51 -12.91 -21.80
C TRP A 7 -6.63 -13.31 -22.76
N ILE A 8 -7.42 -12.36 -23.26
CA ILE A 8 -8.49 -12.66 -24.22
C ILE A 8 -7.92 -13.17 -25.56
N ILE A 9 -6.82 -12.58 -26.03
CA ILE A 9 -6.12 -13.04 -27.24
C ILE A 9 -5.61 -14.48 -27.06
N TRP A 10 -4.99 -14.78 -25.91
CA TRP A 10 -4.54 -16.14 -25.57
C TRP A 10 -5.71 -17.14 -25.53
N LYS A 11 -6.83 -16.77 -24.89
CA LYS A 11 -8.04 -17.61 -24.88
C LYS A 11 -8.57 -17.88 -26.28
N ARG A 12 -8.61 -16.87 -27.14
CA ARG A 12 -9.03 -17.02 -28.54
C ARG A 12 -8.12 -17.99 -29.29
N ARG A 13 -6.80 -17.80 -29.19
CA ARG A 13 -5.80 -18.69 -29.80
C ARG A 13 -6.02 -20.14 -29.38
N ASN A 14 -6.20 -20.40 -28.08
CA ASN A 14 -6.42 -21.76 -27.58
C ASN A 14 -7.75 -22.34 -28.05
N SER A 15 -8.81 -21.54 -28.09
CA SER A 15 -10.10 -22.01 -28.61
C SER A 15 -9.99 -22.46 -30.05
N ILE A 16 -9.30 -21.69 -30.91
CA ILE A 16 -9.04 -22.07 -32.31
C ILE A 16 -8.17 -23.34 -32.38
N LYS A 17 -7.12 -23.43 -31.56
CA LYS A 17 -6.23 -24.61 -31.52
C LYS A 17 -6.97 -25.90 -31.19
N HIS A 18 -8.00 -25.83 -30.36
CA HIS A 18 -8.79 -26.99 -29.92
C HIS A 18 -10.11 -27.14 -30.70
N GLY A 19 -10.19 -26.63 -31.93
CA GLY A 19 -11.31 -26.85 -32.85
C GLY A 19 -12.53 -25.96 -32.61
N GLY A 20 -12.44 -24.99 -31.71
CA GLY A 20 -13.47 -23.96 -31.51
C GLY A 20 -13.40 -22.87 -32.58
N ASN A 21 -14.53 -22.18 -32.80
CA ASN A 21 -14.59 -21.05 -33.73
C ASN A 21 -14.95 -19.77 -32.97
N VAL A 22 -14.01 -18.82 -32.91
CA VAL A 22 -14.19 -17.53 -32.25
C VAL A 22 -13.91 -16.41 -33.25
N THR A 23 -14.97 -15.69 -33.60
CA THR A 23 -14.89 -14.52 -34.49
C THR A 23 -14.15 -13.36 -33.82
N LEU A 24 -13.68 -12.41 -34.64
CA LEU A 24 -13.07 -11.18 -34.14
C LEU A 24 -14.07 -10.39 -33.27
N ASN A 25 -15.33 -10.31 -33.68
CA ASN A 25 -16.38 -9.60 -32.94
C ASN A 25 -16.61 -10.22 -31.56
N ASN A 26 -16.64 -11.56 -31.46
CA ASN A 26 -16.76 -12.25 -30.18
C ASN A 26 -15.57 -11.96 -29.25
N MET A 27 -14.35 -11.85 -29.81
CA MET A 27 -13.16 -11.50 -29.05
C MET A 27 -13.23 -10.06 -28.53
N ILE A 28 -13.60 -9.10 -29.37
CA ILE A 28 -13.77 -7.70 -28.99
C ILE A 28 -14.81 -7.57 -27.88
N TRP A 29 -15.95 -8.24 -28.04
CA TRP A 29 -17.00 -8.27 -27.02
C TRP A 29 -16.50 -8.85 -25.69
N GLN A 30 -15.71 -9.94 -25.71
CA GLN A 30 -15.13 -10.52 -24.50
C GLN A 30 -14.16 -9.56 -23.77
N VAL A 31 -13.37 -8.78 -24.50
CA VAL A 31 -12.51 -7.74 -23.91
C VAL A 31 -13.37 -6.68 -23.23
N GLN A 32 -14.40 -6.19 -23.92
CA GLN A 32 -15.31 -5.16 -23.41
C GLN A 32 -16.07 -5.65 -22.17
N ASP A 33 -16.59 -6.88 -22.19
CA ASP A 33 -17.32 -7.47 -21.07
C ASP A 33 -16.43 -7.70 -19.84
N MET A 34 -15.20 -8.19 -20.05
CA MET A 34 -14.25 -8.40 -18.96
C MET A 34 -13.84 -7.09 -18.29
N LEU A 35 -13.57 -6.05 -19.09
CA LEU A 35 -13.28 -4.72 -18.57
C LEU A 35 -14.46 -4.13 -17.82
N ARG A 36 -15.68 -4.26 -18.35
CA ARG A 36 -16.88 -3.81 -17.64
C ARG A 36 -17.06 -4.51 -16.30
N LYS A 37 -16.89 -5.83 -16.25
CA LYS A 37 -17.00 -6.61 -15.00
C LYS A 37 -15.96 -6.15 -13.98
N LEU A 38 -14.71 -5.92 -14.41
CA LEU A 38 -13.67 -5.39 -13.54
C LEU A 38 -14.04 -3.99 -13.01
N LEU A 39 -14.51 -3.09 -13.88
CA LEU A 39 -14.90 -1.74 -13.48
C LEU A 39 -16.08 -1.74 -12.50
N LYS A 40 -17.09 -2.58 -12.72
CA LYS A 40 -18.20 -2.73 -11.76
C LYS A 40 -17.72 -3.31 -10.42
N SER A 41 -16.71 -4.18 -10.43
CA SER A 41 -16.14 -4.74 -9.20
C SER A 41 -15.32 -3.71 -8.42
N LEU A 42 -14.51 -2.90 -9.10
CA LEU A 42 -13.65 -1.90 -8.45
C LEU A 42 -14.41 -0.62 -8.09
N TYR A 43 -15.40 -0.26 -8.91
CA TYR A 43 -16.14 0.99 -8.82
C TYR A 43 -17.66 0.78 -8.99
N PRO A 44 -18.34 0.12 -8.02
CA PRO A 44 -19.77 -0.23 -8.12
C PRO A 44 -20.71 0.96 -8.35
N TRP A 45 -20.29 2.16 -7.98
CA TRP A 45 -21.06 3.39 -8.13
C TRP A 45 -21.06 3.95 -9.57
N MET A 46 -20.21 3.44 -10.47
CA MET A 46 -20.15 3.91 -11.86
C MET A 46 -21.24 3.26 -12.72
N LYS A 47 -22.06 4.09 -13.37
CA LYS A 47 -23.13 3.62 -14.26
C LYS A 47 -22.58 3.29 -15.66
N ILE A 48 -22.12 2.06 -15.84
CA ILE A 48 -21.55 1.59 -17.12
C ILE A 48 -22.54 0.69 -17.88
N GLY A 49 -22.91 1.11 -19.09
CA GLY A 49 -23.78 0.37 -20.02
C GLY A 49 -23.10 -0.76 -20.80
N LYS A 50 -23.89 -1.54 -21.57
CA LYS A 50 -23.43 -2.72 -22.33
C LYS A 50 -22.71 -2.42 -23.65
N GLU A 51 -22.91 -1.26 -24.25
CA GLU A 51 -22.41 -0.96 -25.62
C GLU A 51 -21.37 0.17 -25.65
N ASP A 52 -20.94 0.67 -24.48
CA ASP A 52 -20.33 2.01 -24.41
C ASP A 52 -18.80 1.98 -24.23
N TRP A 53 -18.10 1.38 -25.21
CA TRP A 53 -16.62 1.30 -25.16
C TRP A 53 -15.92 2.66 -25.13
N PRO A 54 -16.25 3.62 -26.02
CA PRO A 54 -15.62 4.93 -25.98
C PRO A 54 -15.83 5.62 -24.63
N HIS A 55 -17.03 5.56 -24.06
CA HIS A 55 -17.30 6.13 -22.75
C HIS A 55 -16.53 5.41 -21.64
N MET A 56 -16.46 4.08 -21.62
CA MET A 56 -15.64 3.34 -20.63
C MET A 56 -14.17 3.77 -20.67
N VAL A 57 -13.62 3.98 -21.87
CA VAL A 57 -12.24 4.45 -22.05
C VAL A 57 -12.08 5.88 -21.55
N THR A 58 -12.99 6.79 -21.91
CA THR A 58 -12.97 8.19 -21.44
C THR A 58 -13.09 8.26 -19.91
N LEU A 59 -14.06 7.55 -19.36
CA LEU A 59 -14.30 7.43 -17.92
C LEU A 59 -13.06 6.91 -17.19
N LEU A 60 -12.39 5.88 -17.71
CA LEU A 60 -11.14 5.36 -17.14
C LEU A 60 -9.97 6.35 -17.22
N LYS A 61 -9.87 7.12 -18.32
CA LYS A 61 -8.82 8.13 -18.51
C LYS A 61 -8.99 9.32 -17.56
N GLU A 62 -10.23 9.73 -17.33
CA GLU A 62 -10.57 10.91 -16.53
C GLU A 62 -10.75 10.59 -15.05
N TYR A 63 -10.93 9.31 -14.71
CA TYR A 63 -11.20 8.90 -13.34
C TYR A 63 -9.99 9.15 -12.42
N LYS A 64 -10.20 10.05 -11.45
CA LYS A 64 -9.31 10.26 -10.31
C LYS A 64 -9.97 9.67 -9.07
N PRO A 65 -9.46 8.55 -8.51
CA PRO A 65 -10.02 8.00 -7.29
C PRO A 65 -9.91 9.04 -6.17
N ARG A 66 -10.99 9.20 -5.39
CA ARG A 66 -10.91 9.93 -4.12
C ARG A 66 -10.13 9.07 -3.15
N LEU A 67 -8.86 9.39 -2.98
CA LEU A 67 -8.02 8.79 -1.94
C LEU A 67 -8.46 9.37 -0.60
N HIS A 68 -9.10 8.54 0.23
CA HIS A 68 -9.24 8.83 1.65
C HIS A 68 -7.94 8.43 2.34
N TYR A 69 -7.14 9.42 2.70
CA TYR A 69 -5.92 9.23 3.46
C TYR A 69 -5.86 10.26 4.58
N TYR A 70 -5.29 9.85 5.71
CA TYR A 70 -4.82 10.76 6.74
C TYR A 70 -3.37 11.02 6.43
N TYR A 71 -3.03 12.24 6.00
CA TYR A 71 -1.62 12.60 5.90
C TYR A 71 -1.10 12.94 7.30
N VAL A 72 0.01 12.31 7.68
CA VAL A 72 0.72 12.61 8.91
C VAL A 72 1.91 13.46 8.55
N THR A 73 1.83 14.78 8.77
CA THR A 73 2.96 15.68 8.59
C THR A 73 3.80 15.69 9.87
N TRP A 74 5.08 15.34 9.75
CA TRP A 74 6.03 15.54 10.84
C TRP A 74 6.24 17.04 11.06
N LYS A 75 6.07 17.49 12.30
CA LYS A 75 6.29 18.88 12.73
C LYS A 75 7.43 18.93 13.73
N PHE A 76 8.17 20.02 13.78
CA PHE A 76 9.13 20.26 14.85
C PHE A 76 8.44 20.19 16.23
N PRO A 77 9.12 19.68 17.27
CA PRO A 77 8.61 19.82 18.63
C PRO A 77 8.58 21.31 19.03
N ALA A 78 7.80 21.63 20.06
CA ALA A 78 7.79 23.00 20.60
C ALA A 78 9.13 23.34 21.28
N THR A 79 9.33 24.62 21.57
CA THR A 79 10.51 25.10 22.29
C THR A 79 10.72 24.34 23.59
N ASP A 80 11.97 24.02 23.92
CA ASP A 80 12.41 23.23 25.07
C ASP A 80 11.79 21.82 25.13
N ARG A 81 11.38 21.26 23.99
CA ARG A 81 10.85 19.89 23.92
C ARG A 81 11.66 19.04 22.96
N LEU A 82 11.77 17.77 23.34
CA LEU A 82 12.22 16.72 22.43
C LEU A 82 11.06 16.05 21.73
N LYS A 83 11.36 15.53 20.54
CA LYS A 83 10.52 14.53 19.88
C LYS A 83 11.28 13.22 19.79
N CYS A 84 10.72 12.18 20.40
CA CYS A 84 11.22 10.82 20.27
C CYS A 84 10.30 10.01 19.35
N ASN A 85 10.87 9.40 18.31
CA ASN A 85 10.19 8.49 17.40
C ASN A 85 10.73 7.08 17.62
N THR A 86 9.84 6.11 17.80
CA THR A 86 10.17 4.72 18.12
C THR A 86 9.60 3.79 17.05
N ASP A 87 10.23 2.66 16.83
CA ASP A 87 9.77 1.62 15.90
C ASP A 87 10.23 0.24 16.37
N GLY A 88 9.33 -0.74 16.35
CA GLY A 88 9.62 -2.14 16.58
C GLY A 88 9.54 -2.95 15.28
N ALA A 89 10.56 -3.76 14.99
CA ALA A 89 10.58 -4.64 13.83
C ALA A 89 10.58 -6.11 14.26
N CYS A 90 9.78 -6.95 13.59
CA CYS A 90 9.72 -8.39 13.84
C CYS A 90 9.55 -9.19 12.54
N ARG A 91 10.36 -10.25 12.36
CA ARG A 91 10.27 -11.20 11.24
C ARG A 91 9.60 -12.50 11.66
N GLY A 92 8.28 -12.50 11.69
CA GLY A 92 7.43 -13.57 12.26
C GLY A 92 6.52 -12.99 13.34
N ASN A 93 5.69 -13.79 14.01
CA ASN A 93 4.99 -13.33 15.21
C ASN A 93 4.68 -14.53 16.15
N PRO A 94 5.64 -15.00 16.97
CA PRO A 94 6.94 -14.38 17.25
C PRO A 94 8.00 -14.66 16.17
N GLY A 95 9.07 -13.87 16.17
CA GLY A 95 10.16 -13.97 15.20
C GLY A 95 11.40 -13.19 15.60
N LYS A 96 12.44 -13.19 14.75
CA LYS A 96 13.64 -12.36 14.99
C LYS A 96 13.24 -10.89 14.97
N SER A 97 13.58 -10.18 16.03
CA SER A 97 13.09 -8.83 16.28
C SER A 97 14.19 -7.84 16.65
N ALA A 98 13.90 -6.58 16.39
CA ALA A 98 14.73 -5.44 16.75
C ALA A 98 13.82 -4.28 17.18
N LEU A 99 14.39 -3.34 17.91
CA LEU A 99 13.78 -2.05 18.19
C LEU A 99 14.70 -0.94 17.70
N ALA A 100 14.13 0.23 17.44
CA ALA A 100 14.87 1.43 17.15
C ALA A 100 14.15 2.66 17.69
N PHE A 101 14.91 3.69 17.99
CA PHE A 101 14.36 5.01 18.26
C PHE A 101 15.32 6.11 17.84
N CYS A 102 14.76 7.30 17.62
CA CYS A 102 15.54 8.52 17.43
C CYS A 102 14.93 9.69 18.21
N VAL A 103 15.80 10.59 18.66
CA VAL A 103 15.46 11.77 19.46
C VAL A 103 15.92 13.01 18.71
N ARG A 104 15.03 14.00 18.60
CA ARG A 104 15.27 15.27 17.93
C ARG A 104 14.97 16.47 18.82
N ASN A 105 15.73 17.54 18.67
CA ASN A 105 15.51 18.82 19.36
C ASN A 105 14.37 19.64 18.71
N GLU A 106 14.12 20.82 19.25
CA GLU A 106 13.16 21.83 18.75
C GLU A 106 13.45 22.31 17.32
N PHE A 107 14.71 22.29 16.88
CA PHE A 107 15.11 22.62 15.51
C PHE A 107 14.96 21.43 14.55
N GLY A 108 14.60 20.25 15.08
CA GLY A 108 14.46 18.99 14.36
C GLY A 108 15.77 18.26 14.09
N ASP A 109 16.88 18.76 14.63
CA ASP A 109 18.18 18.09 14.55
C ASP A 109 18.15 16.78 15.31
N LEU A 110 18.81 15.78 14.74
CA LEU A 110 18.98 14.48 15.38
C LEU A 110 20.00 14.59 16.51
N ILE A 111 19.56 14.41 17.75
CA ILE A 111 20.44 14.40 18.93
C ILE A 111 20.97 13.00 19.18
N TYR A 112 20.11 11.99 19.01
CA TYR A 112 20.45 10.60 19.30
C TYR A 112 19.61 9.63 18.48
N ALA A 113 20.19 8.48 18.14
CA ALA A 113 19.46 7.35 17.58
C ALA A 113 20.11 6.04 18.02
N ALA A 114 19.28 5.02 18.22
CA ALA A 114 19.71 3.67 18.54
C ALA A 114 18.88 2.63 17.79
N ALA A 115 19.50 1.49 17.51
CA ALA A 115 18.87 0.29 17.00
C ALA A 115 19.45 -0.93 17.72
N ILE A 116 18.59 -1.78 18.27
CA ILE A 116 18.99 -2.88 19.16
C ILE A 116 18.26 -4.16 18.74
N GLY A 117 19.01 -5.24 18.53
CA GLY A 117 18.43 -6.57 18.33
C GLY A 117 17.95 -7.15 19.66
N ILE A 118 16.71 -7.63 19.72
CA ILE A 118 16.06 -8.13 20.95
C ILE A 118 15.78 -9.64 20.92
N GLY A 119 16.40 -10.36 19.99
CA GLY A 119 16.24 -11.81 19.86
C GLY A 119 14.90 -12.20 19.25
N ILE A 120 14.23 -13.20 19.85
CA ILE A 120 12.90 -13.65 19.40
C ILE A 120 11.84 -12.94 20.23
N ALA A 121 10.98 -12.17 19.57
CA ALA A 121 9.87 -11.46 20.20
C ALA A 121 8.68 -11.36 19.23
N THR A 122 7.51 -11.01 19.74
CA THR A 122 6.33 -10.61 18.95
C THR A 122 6.47 -9.18 18.40
N ASN A 123 5.63 -8.81 17.45
CA ASN A 123 5.56 -7.44 16.95
C ASN A 123 5.21 -6.44 18.08
N THR A 124 4.22 -6.77 18.92
CA THR A 124 3.80 -5.91 20.03
C THR A 124 4.88 -5.74 21.10
N GLU A 125 5.63 -6.80 21.40
CA GLU A 125 6.77 -6.72 22.31
C GLU A 125 7.89 -5.83 21.75
N ALA A 126 8.21 -5.96 20.46
CA ALA A 126 9.23 -5.12 19.82
C ALA A 126 8.87 -3.62 19.90
N GLU A 127 7.63 -3.27 19.59
CA GLU A 127 7.12 -1.88 19.67
C GLU A 127 7.13 -1.35 21.11
N SER A 128 6.67 -2.16 22.06
CA SER A 128 6.62 -1.77 23.48
C SER A 128 8.02 -1.58 24.07
N MET A 129 8.97 -2.44 23.69
CA MET A 129 10.37 -2.30 24.09
C MET A 129 11.03 -1.08 23.46
N ALA A 130 10.71 -0.75 22.20
CA ALA A 130 11.21 0.48 21.56
C ALA A 130 10.83 1.73 22.37
N ILE A 131 9.57 1.80 22.84
CA ILE A 131 9.08 2.87 23.71
C ILE A 131 9.81 2.89 25.05
N LYS A 132 9.97 1.72 25.69
CA LYS A 132 10.65 1.61 26.98
C LYS A 132 12.10 2.09 26.91
N GLU A 133 12.86 1.62 25.92
CA GLU A 133 14.28 2.00 25.75
C GLU A 133 14.42 3.49 25.42
N ALA A 134 13.55 4.00 24.55
CA ALA A 134 13.51 5.42 24.22
C ALA A 134 13.24 6.31 25.45
N LEU A 135 12.25 5.96 26.28
CA LEU A 135 11.94 6.69 27.50
C LEU A 135 13.07 6.60 28.53
N GLY A 136 13.69 5.44 28.67
CA GLY A 136 14.87 5.25 29.53
C GLY A 136 16.03 6.17 29.11
N PHE A 137 16.29 6.27 27.80
CA PHE A 137 17.27 7.21 27.27
C PHE A 137 16.89 8.67 27.58
N CYS A 138 15.64 9.07 27.31
CA CYS A 138 15.15 10.43 27.60
C CYS A 138 15.26 10.80 29.08
N GLN A 139 15.06 9.86 30.00
CA GLN A 139 15.25 10.08 31.44
C GLN A 139 16.75 10.24 31.79
N SER A 140 17.63 9.48 31.14
CA SER A 140 19.07 9.51 31.44
C SER A 140 19.77 10.82 31.04
N ILE A 141 19.26 11.51 30.02
CA ILE A 141 19.84 12.77 29.53
C ILE A 141 19.40 14.00 30.34
N ASN A 142 18.63 13.79 31.41
CA ASN A 142 18.30 14.79 32.44
C ASN A 142 17.89 16.16 31.87
N LEU A 143 16.96 16.14 30.90
CA LEU A 143 16.31 17.33 30.35
C LEU A 143 15.13 17.79 31.20
#